data_AF-A0AAW8WVC9-F1
#
_entry.id   AF-A0AAW8WVC9-F1
#
_cell.length_a   1.000
_cell.length_b   1.000
_cell.length_c   1.000
_cell.angle_alpha   90.00
_cell.angle_beta   90.00
_cell.angle_gamma   90.00
#
_symmetry.space_group_name_H-M   'P 1'
#
loop_
_entity.id
_entity.type
_entity.pdbx_description
1 polymer ?
#
loop_
_entity_poly.entity_id
_entity_poly.type
_entity_poly.pdbx_seq_one_letter_code
_entity_poly.pdbx_strand_id
1 'polypeptide(L)'
;PQATQSQDAKDFQSLVNAMNDSSIGTINITNDITITGKVNGLTTSGISDINKHYLYLQSKGSARDLTINGNGHTINFAGYSIALQDENYHNAAGPWNITLKDMTIEGSKYGYSPISFYSSKTNTENSKLIFDGVTANLNDRPLVDKYGENLPVHFAGDNNIMLNNMSIGYNLVTGKTVKFDSGNTTFNVGGKVTGNAINPDNWVIRSTENASNSENPSTLINEGATVTINAKSDDLRGIYAGRQLTAGQPIYGVTVINGTLNANMAAGHSTAIWSHDLEIGKKGNVTIHTKQTNQADGVENGTSNSVTNYNGTHYAPISLGVGPISSVASPLSKQTASLINNGSLTIIRDTTERTLVPLISMGDGGLSTNTTLKFGVSAGATLDLQDNAGTFQNGTEPNTPLNGLITMWGTSGTDLLEFLTPAYVNLQRTGNIRGTLIRMEGVYNSTTVNGPTPVAQWDQGNKTTIPNDVWYVRYLISANQWGNNSGQFMSKDQHPNTVVAQKGVDTLYNSNATVLMSKNQGADKYENGTMPTEVQQAQHLNSFLNNFNLWRPQRMAMGSKLNDSPDVKIDDFDKYHPEVQTIDGTTRQTLSDLDA
;
A
#
# COMPACT_ATOMS: atom_id res chain seq x y z
N PRO A 1 35.18 -17.62 -18.20
CA PRO A 1 36.12 -16.98 -17.24
C PRO A 1 35.37 -15.92 -16.43
N GLN A 2 35.54 -15.88 -15.11
CA GLN A 2 34.91 -14.85 -14.28
C GLN A 2 35.55 -13.49 -14.59
N ALA A 3 34.75 -12.45 -14.81
CA ALA A 3 35.24 -11.11 -15.09
C ALA A 3 35.76 -10.47 -13.80
N THR A 4 37.08 -10.36 -13.67
CA THR A 4 37.75 -9.90 -12.43
C THR A 4 38.63 -8.67 -12.63
N GLN A 5 38.87 -8.28 -13.88
CA GLN A 5 39.75 -7.14 -14.18
C GLN A 5 39.03 -5.81 -13.95
N SER A 6 39.81 -4.76 -13.70
CA SER A 6 39.30 -3.40 -13.55
C SER A 6 39.91 -2.48 -14.61
N GLN A 7 39.12 -1.53 -15.11
CA GLN A 7 39.54 -0.57 -16.13
C GLN A 7 39.00 0.83 -15.85
N ASP A 8 39.83 1.84 -16.08
CA ASP A 8 39.42 3.24 -15.97
C ASP A 8 38.76 3.71 -17.27
N ALA A 9 37.68 4.48 -17.13
CA ALA A 9 36.99 5.19 -18.20
C ALA A 9 36.98 6.69 -17.90
N LYS A 10 37.48 7.49 -18.85
CA LYS A 10 37.58 8.96 -18.74
C LYS A 10 36.72 9.70 -19.75
N ASP A 11 36.14 8.96 -20.69
CA ASP A 11 35.33 9.46 -21.80
C ASP A 11 34.37 8.37 -22.29
N PHE A 12 33.46 8.74 -23.20
CA PHE A 12 32.44 7.80 -23.67
C PHE A 12 33.02 6.62 -24.46
N GLN A 13 34.11 6.82 -25.21
CA GLN A 13 34.75 5.74 -25.97
C GLN A 13 35.41 4.70 -25.05
N SER A 14 36.11 5.13 -24.00
CA SER A 14 36.72 4.24 -23.01
C SER A 14 35.68 3.48 -22.19
N LEU A 15 34.54 4.11 -21.84
CA LEU A 15 33.40 3.41 -21.24
C LEU A 15 32.88 2.30 -22.16
N VAL A 16 32.61 2.61 -23.43
CA VAL A 16 32.11 1.62 -24.41
C VAL A 16 33.10 0.49 -24.65
N ASN A 17 34.41 0.80 -24.74
CA ASN A 17 35.45 -0.21 -24.87
C ASN A 17 35.43 -1.18 -23.69
N ALA A 18 35.37 -0.67 -22.46
CA ALA A 18 35.35 -1.49 -21.25
C ALA A 18 34.04 -2.30 -21.13
N MET A 19 32.90 -1.76 -21.56
CA MET A 19 31.63 -2.51 -21.61
C MET A 19 31.67 -3.66 -22.63
N ASN A 20 32.33 -3.47 -23.78
CA ASN A 20 32.48 -4.52 -24.81
C ASN A 20 33.48 -5.63 -24.40
N ASP A 21 34.42 -5.36 -23.49
CA ASP A 21 35.40 -6.34 -23.02
C ASP A 21 34.83 -7.23 -21.90
N SER A 22 34.68 -8.53 -22.20
CA SER A 22 34.08 -9.51 -21.27
C SER A 22 34.96 -9.85 -20.06
N SER A 23 36.23 -9.44 -20.03
CA SER A 23 37.15 -9.71 -18.92
C SER A 23 37.05 -8.68 -17.77
N ILE A 24 36.47 -7.51 -18.02
CA ILE A 24 36.39 -6.39 -17.09
C ILE A 24 35.19 -6.53 -16.15
N GLY A 25 35.42 -6.85 -14.88
CA GLY A 25 34.36 -6.88 -13.85
C GLY A 25 34.06 -5.52 -13.21
N THR A 26 34.97 -4.54 -13.34
CA THR A 26 34.79 -3.20 -12.74
C THR A 26 35.28 -2.09 -13.66
N ILE A 27 34.42 -1.10 -13.93
CA ILE A 27 34.77 0.12 -14.65
C ILE A 27 34.81 1.27 -13.65
N ASN A 28 35.94 1.96 -13.53
CA ASN A 28 36.06 3.16 -12.70
C ASN A 28 35.94 4.40 -13.57
N ILE A 29 34.92 5.22 -13.30
CA ILE A 29 34.82 6.54 -13.93
C ILE A 29 35.84 7.47 -13.27
N THR A 30 36.63 8.15 -14.09
CA THR A 30 37.73 9.04 -13.64
C THR A 30 37.55 10.49 -14.09
N ASN A 31 36.50 10.76 -14.86
CA ASN A 31 36.07 12.08 -15.29
C ASN A 31 34.60 12.03 -15.68
N ASP A 32 33.91 13.17 -15.66
CA ASP A 32 32.53 13.25 -16.13
C ASP A 32 32.44 12.88 -17.63
N ILE A 33 31.40 12.11 -18.00
CA ILE A 33 31.19 11.60 -19.35
C ILE A 33 29.88 12.15 -19.90
N THR A 34 29.91 12.72 -21.11
CA THR A 34 28.71 13.11 -21.85
C THR A 34 28.55 12.26 -23.11
N ILE A 35 27.35 11.74 -23.33
CA ILE A 35 26.99 10.95 -24.51
C ILE A 35 26.40 11.88 -25.56
N THR A 36 27.16 12.14 -26.63
CA THR A 36 26.78 13.09 -27.69
C THR A 36 26.42 12.42 -29.02
N GLY A 37 26.46 11.09 -29.08
CA GLY A 37 26.25 10.33 -30.31
C GLY A 37 26.82 8.93 -30.23
N LYS A 38 26.94 8.27 -31.38
CA LYS A 38 27.59 6.95 -31.50
C LYS A 38 29.12 7.08 -31.46
N VAL A 39 29.77 6.11 -30.81
CA VAL A 39 31.23 5.87 -30.88
C VAL A 39 31.52 4.45 -31.38
N ASN A 40 32.79 4.08 -31.54
CA ASN A 40 33.16 2.72 -31.99
C ASN A 40 32.75 1.67 -30.95
N GLY A 41 32.24 0.53 -31.41
CA GLY A 41 31.67 -0.51 -30.54
C GLY A 41 30.16 -0.36 -30.26
N LEU A 42 29.51 0.63 -30.88
CA LEU A 42 28.06 0.83 -30.86
C LEU A 42 27.44 0.83 -32.27
N THR A 43 26.18 0.41 -32.36
CA THR A 43 25.33 0.58 -33.55
C THR A 43 24.07 1.35 -33.21
N THR A 44 23.60 2.19 -34.13
CA THR A 44 22.30 2.86 -33.97
C THR A 44 21.16 1.89 -34.28
N SER A 45 20.08 1.95 -33.51
CA SER A 45 18.84 1.27 -33.85
C SER A 45 18.10 1.98 -34.98
N GLY A 46 17.74 1.24 -36.02
CA GLY A 46 16.89 1.74 -37.10
C GLY A 46 17.47 2.92 -37.89
N ILE A 47 16.66 3.44 -38.81
CA ILE A 47 17.01 4.54 -39.71
C ILE A 47 16.28 5.87 -39.40
N SER A 48 15.27 5.85 -38.52
CA SER A 48 14.50 7.03 -38.14
C SER A 48 15.20 7.86 -37.05
N ASP A 49 15.01 9.18 -37.08
CA ASP A 49 15.69 10.10 -36.14
C ASP A 49 15.41 9.77 -34.67
N ILE A 50 14.19 9.34 -34.35
CA ILE A 50 13.83 8.93 -32.99
C ILE A 50 14.62 7.73 -32.48
N ASN A 51 15.06 6.81 -33.37
CA ASN A 51 15.80 5.62 -32.97
C ASN A 51 17.32 5.79 -33.04
N LYS A 52 17.83 6.87 -33.68
CA LYS A 52 19.28 7.20 -33.73
C LYS A 52 19.90 7.40 -32.35
N HIS A 53 19.06 7.73 -31.37
CA HIS A 53 19.45 7.95 -30.00
C HIS A 53 19.52 6.65 -29.17
N TYR A 54 19.12 5.51 -29.74
CA TYR A 54 19.19 4.20 -29.12
C TYR A 54 20.40 3.43 -29.65
N LEU A 55 21.44 3.26 -28.81
CA LEU A 55 22.76 2.77 -29.22
C LEU A 55 22.99 1.33 -28.71
N TYR A 56 22.94 0.36 -29.60
CA TYR A 56 23.21 -1.05 -29.31
C TYR A 56 24.69 -1.31 -29.04
N LEU A 57 24.99 -2.03 -27.95
CA LEU A 57 26.32 -2.54 -27.65
C LEU A 57 26.65 -3.71 -28.59
N GLN A 58 27.67 -3.57 -29.45
CA GLN A 58 27.94 -4.51 -30.54
C GLN A 58 28.60 -5.82 -30.11
N SER A 59 29.20 -5.89 -28.92
CA SER A 59 29.99 -7.05 -28.48
C SER A 59 29.18 -8.35 -28.44
N LYS A 60 29.84 -9.42 -28.86
CA LYS A 60 29.36 -10.79 -28.70
C LYS A 60 29.90 -11.39 -27.40
N GLY A 61 29.04 -11.93 -26.55
CA GLY A 61 29.45 -12.62 -25.32
C GLY A 61 30.04 -11.72 -24.23
N SER A 62 29.65 -10.45 -24.19
CA SER A 62 30.12 -9.47 -23.18
C SER A 62 29.32 -9.46 -21.88
N ALA A 63 28.16 -10.13 -21.83
CA ALA A 63 27.33 -10.17 -20.64
C ALA A 63 28.04 -10.87 -19.45
N ARG A 64 27.89 -10.27 -18.27
CA ARG A 64 28.64 -10.63 -17.05
C ARG A 64 28.16 -9.83 -15.84
N ASP A 65 28.71 -10.18 -14.68
CA ASP A 65 28.73 -9.31 -13.51
C ASP A 65 29.65 -8.11 -13.78
N LEU A 66 29.08 -6.90 -13.72
CA LEU A 66 29.77 -5.65 -14.01
C LEU A 66 29.42 -4.60 -12.98
N THR A 67 30.42 -4.01 -12.32
CA THR A 67 30.26 -2.79 -11.54
C THR A 67 30.77 -1.60 -12.34
N ILE A 68 29.93 -0.59 -12.55
CA ILE A 68 30.35 0.72 -13.03
C ILE A 68 30.40 1.63 -11.80
N ASN A 69 31.61 1.87 -11.32
CA ASN A 69 31.86 2.73 -10.17
C ASN A 69 32.10 4.16 -10.66
N GLY A 70 31.17 5.06 -10.34
CA GLY A 70 31.23 6.45 -10.72
C GLY A 70 32.31 7.25 -10.01
N ASN A 71 32.75 6.82 -8.82
CA ASN A 71 33.66 7.60 -7.96
C ASN A 71 33.18 9.06 -7.77
N GLY A 72 31.87 9.30 -7.72
CA GLY A 72 31.25 10.62 -7.60
C GLY A 72 31.10 11.39 -8.91
N HIS A 73 31.51 10.84 -10.07
CA HIS A 73 31.38 11.48 -11.37
C HIS A 73 29.99 11.35 -11.99
N THR A 74 29.76 12.19 -13.00
CA THR A 74 28.51 12.25 -13.77
C THR A 74 28.62 11.49 -15.09
N ILE A 75 27.60 10.72 -15.44
CA ILE A 75 27.35 10.28 -16.81
C ILE A 75 26.08 10.96 -17.31
N ASN A 76 26.24 11.91 -18.24
CA ASN A 76 25.16 12.61 -18.89
C ASN A 76 24.79 11.92 -20.20
N PHE A 77 23.66 11.23 -20.19
CA PHE A 77 23.12 10.52 -21.33
C PHE A 77 22.47 11.44 -22.37
N ALA A 78 22.26 12.73 -22.05
CA ALA A 78 21.52 13.68 -22.87
C ALA A 78 20.22 13.00 -23.39
N GLY A 79 20.05 12.90 -24.71
CA GLY A 79 18.92 12.19 -25.33
C GLY A 79 19.21 10.74 -25.72
N TYR A 80 20.36 10.17 -25.38
CA TYR A 80 20.84 8.86 -25.86
C TYR A 80 20.67 7.74 -24.82
N SER A 81 20.59 6.49 -25.27
CA SER A 81 20.60 5.28 -24.45
C SER A 81 21.65 4.29 -24.92
N ILE A 82 22.21 3.52 -24.00
CA ILE A 82 22.97 2.30 -24.32
C ILE A 82 22.03 1.11 -24.17
N ALA A 83 21.88 0.32 -25.23
CA ALA A 83 20.99 -0.83 -25.27
C ALA A 83 21.79 -2.14 -25.28
N LEU A 84 21.48 -3.01 -24.33
CA LEU A 84 22.05 -4.35 -24.19
C LEU A 84 21.17 -5.34 -24.97
N GLN A 85 21.76 -6.11 -25.89
CA GLN A 85 21.04 -6.95 -26.84
C GLN A 85 21.40 -8.43 -26.73
N ASP A 86 20.62 -9.31 -27.36
CA ASP A 86 20.80 -10.76 -27.30
C ASP A 86 22.21 -11.24 -27.67
N GLU A 87 22.86 -10.59 -28.63
CA GLU A 87 24.23 -10.93 -29.04
C GLU A 87 25.24 -10.81 -27.88
N ASN A 88 24.98 -9.90 -26.92
CA ASN A 88 25.83 -9.73 -25.74
C ASN A 88 25.86 -10.98 -24.85
N TYR A 89 24.80 -11.81 -24.88
CA TYR A 89 24.67 -13.01 -24.08
C TYR A 89 25.26 -14.25 -24.76
N HIS A 90 25.55 -14.19 -26.06
CA HIS A 90 26.01 -15.35 -26.82
C HIS A 90 27.42 -15.78 -26.41
N ASN A 91 27.56 -17.00 -25.85
CA ASN A 91 28.80 -17.51 -25.25
C ASN A 91 29.38 -16.61 -24.15
N ALA A 92 28.51 -15.85 -23.47
CA ALA A 92 28.89 -14.98 -22.37
C ALA A 92 29.29 -15.77 -21.11
N ALA A 93 30.02 -15.11 -20.21
CA ALA A 93 30.39 -15.70 -18.92
C ALA A 93 29.17 -15.82 -17.97
N GLY A 94 28.16 -14.99 -18.17
CA GLY A 94 26.93 -14.98 -17.40
C GLY A 94 25.93 -13.97 -17.98
N PRO A 95 24.79 -13.75 -17.29
CA PRO A 95 23.86 -12.70 -17.64
C PRO A 95 24.43 -11.31 -17.29
N TRP A 96 23.78 -10.24 -17.74
CA TRP A 96 24.13 -8.89 -17.32
C TRP A 96 23.66 -8.63 -15.89
N ASN A 97 24.59 -8.66 -14.93
CA ASN A 97 24.34 -8.20 -13.57
C ASN A 97 25.10 -6.90 -13.35
N ILE A 98 24.44 -5.78 -13.61
CA ILE A 98 25.07 -4.45 -13.60
C ILE A 98 24.80 -3.76 -12.28
N THR A 99 25.85 -3.28 -11.62
CA THR A 99 25.77 -2.34 -10.50
C THR A 99 26.25 -0.97 -10.94
N LEU A 100 25.37 0.03 -10.87
CA LEU A 100 25.73 1.43 -11.02
C LEU A 100 25.97 1.98 -9.63
N LYS A 101 27.21 2.38 -9.33
CA LYS A 101 27.65 2.73 -7.99
C LYS A 101 28.18 4.15 -7.89
N ASP A 102 27.80 4.89 -6.85
CA ASP A 102 28.37 6.18 -6.45
C ASP A 102 28.53 7.15 -7.64
N MET A 103 27.42 7.42 -8.35
CA MET A 103 27.44 8.25 -9.57
C MET A 103 26.24 9.16 -9.71
N THR A 104 26.39 10.19 -10.54
CA THR A 104 25.26 11.00 -11.02
C THR A 104 24.89 10.59 -12.45
N ILE A 105 23.61 10.34 -12.70
CA ILE A 105 23.06 10.07 -14.03
C ILE A 105 22.21 11.26 -14.46
N GLU A 106 22.52 11.86 -15.60
CA GLU A 106 21.68 12.91 -16.19
C GLU A 106 21.04 12.43 -17.49
N GLY A 107 19.76 12.78 -17.70
CA GLY A 107 19.03 12.38 -18.89
C GLY A 107 17.94 13.37 -19.29
N SER A 108 18.03 13.88 -20.52
CA SER A 108 16.96 14.67 -21.15
C SER A 108 15.84 13.76 -21.70
N LYS A 109 14.73 14.37 -22.15
CA LYS A 109 13.54 13.66 -22.63
C LYS A 109 13.87 12.61 -23.69
N TYR A 110 13.58 11.35 -23.37
CA TYR A 110 13.69 10.22 -24.28
C TYR A 110 12.87 9.03 -23.78
N GLY A 111 12.37 8.20 -24.70
CA GLY A 111 11.45 7.10 -24.36
C GLY A 111 12.11 5.88 -23.71
N TYR A 112 13.43 5.84 -23.62
CA TYR A 112 14.21 4.70 -23.13
C TYR A 112 15.12 5.10 -21.96
N SER A 113 15.45 4.14 -21.11
CA SER A 113 16.32 4.38 -19.95
C SER A 113 17.75 4.69 -20.39
N PRO A 114 18.57 5.32 -19.53
CA PRO A 114 20.00 5.50 -19.77
C PRO A 114 20.70 4.21 -20.23
N ILE A 115 20.47 3.12 -19.50
CA ILE A 115 20.86 1.75 -19.88
C ILE A 115 19.59 0.93 -20.03
N SER A 116 19.37 0.36 -21.22
CA SER A 116 18.16 -0.40 -21.55
C SER A 116 18.51 -1.87 -21.81
N PHE A 117 17.77 -2.79 -21.18
CA PHE A 117 17.95 -4.24 -21.31
C PHE A 117 17.12 -4.77 -22.48
N TYR A 118 17.47 -4.37 -23.69
CA TYR A 118 16.81 -4.73 -24.95
C TYR A 118 17.14 -6.16 -25.42
N SER A 119 16.75 -7.14 -24.63
CA SER A 119 17.05 -8.54 -24.89
C SER A 119 15.80 -9.40 -24.73
N SER A 120 15.88 -10.65 -25.19
CA SER A 120 14.84 -11.65 -24.98
C SER A 120 14.50 -11.82 -23.50
N LYS A 121 13.25 -12.21 -23.22
CA LYS A 121 12.76 -12.50 -21.87
C LYS A 121 13.74 -13.39 -21.09
N THR A 122 14.14 -14.52 -21.67
CA THR A 122 15.09 -15.49 -21.08
C THR A 122 16.38 -14.83 -20.59
N ASN A 123 16.94 -13.88 -21.34
CA ASN A 123 18.17 -13.20 -20.97
C ASN A 123 17.93 -12.18 -19.85
N THR A 124 16.87 -11.39 -19.97
CA THR A 124 16.52 -10.35 -18.99
C THR A 124 16.09 -10.91 -17.62
N GLU A 125 15.39 -12.06 -17.57
CA GLU A 125 14.98 -12.70 -16.31
C GLU A 125 16.14 -13.24 -15.48
N ASN A 126 17.24 -13.58 -16.15
CA ASN A 126 18.48 -14.03 -15.50
C ASN A 126 19.43 -12.86 -15.18
N SER A 127 19.13 -11.66 -15.67
CA SER A 127 19.93 -10.45 -15.47
C SER A 127 19.51 -9.73 -14.19
N LYS A 128 20.26 -8.69 -13.79
CA LYS A 128 19.93 -7.84 -12.64
C LYS A 128 20.51 -6.44 -12.82
N LEU A 129 19.80 -5.43 -12.36
CA LEU A 129 20.29 -4.05 -12.28
C LEU A 129 20.24 -3.55 -10.83
N ILE A 130 21.36 -3.03 -10.34
CA ILE A 130 21.48 -2.46 -8.99
C ILE A 130 21.87 -0.99 -9.12
N PHE A 131 21.15 -0.11 -8.42
CA PHE A 131 21.54 1.26 -8.14
C PHE A 131 22.07 1.34 -6.71
N ASP A 132 23.36 1.65 -6.53
CA ASP A 132 24.05 1.72 -5.23
C ASP A 132 24.60 3.14 -5.02
N GLY A 133 23.92 3.97 -4.21
CA GLY A 133 24.38 5.35 -3.98
C GLY A 133 24.25 6.27 -5.22
N VAL A 134 23.21 6.10 -6.04
CA VAL A 134 23.04 6.82 -7.30
C VAL A 134 22.17 8.07 -7.15
N THR A 135 22.65 9.20 -7.67
CA THR A 135 21.82 10.38 -7.94
C THR A 135 21.39 10.37 -9.40
N ALA A 136 20.10 10.56 -9.71
CA ALA A 136 19.63 10.64 -11.09
C ALA A 136 18.76 11.89 -11.32
N ASN A 137 19.09 12.67 -12.35
CA ASN A 137 18.36 13.86 -12.77
C ASN A 137 17.77 13.63 -14.17
N LEU A 138 16.49 13.31 -14.22
CA LEU A 138 15.78 12.91 -15.42
C LEU A 138 14.69 13.92 -15.78
N ASN A 139 14.45 14.13 -17.07
CA ASN A 139 13.33 14.92 -17.56
C ASN A 139 12.51 14.11 -18.56
N ASP A 140 11.30 13.68 -18.19
CA ASP A 140 10.41 12.91 -19.05
C ASP A 140 11.10 11.68 -19.66
N ARG A 141 11.80 10.95 -18.81
CA ARG A 141 12.63 9.80 -19.16
C ARG A 141 12.58 8.77 -18.04
N PRO A 142 12.34 7.48 -18.34
CA PRO A 142 12.39 6.42 -17.33
C PRO A 142 13.83 6.20 -16.85
N LEU A 143 13.99 5.83 -15.58
CA LEU A 143 15.25 5.31 -15.04
C LEU A 143 15.46 3.85 -15.47
N VAL A 144 14.38 3.07 -15.46
CA VAL A 144 14.31 1.72 -16.06
C VAL A 144 13.06 1.66 -16.93
N ASP A 145 13.26 1.51 -18.24
CA ASP A 145 12.17 1.54 -19.21
C ASP A 145 11.40 0.21 -19.30
N LYS A 146 10.43 0.16 -20.23
CA LYS A 146 9.56 -1.00 -20.44
C LYS A 146 10.28 -2.31 -20.76
N TYR A 147 11.53 -2.28 -21.25
CA TYR A 147 12.30 -3.50 -21.48
C TYR A 147 12.85 -4.10 -20.19
N GLY A 148 12.75 -3.37 -19.07
CA GLY A 148 12.96 -3.88 -17.73
C GLY A 148 11.82 -4.76 -17.18
N GLU A 149 10.72 -5.00 -17.92
CA GLU A 149 9.57 -5.77 -17.41
C GLU A 149 9.92 -7.19 -16.93
N ASN A 150 11.05 -7.75 -17.35
CA ASN A 150 11.52 -9.07 -16.96
C ASN A 150 12.79 -9.00 -16.08
N LEU A 151 13.28 -7.80 -15.77
CA LEU A 151 14.54 -7.56 -15.06
C LEU A 151 14.32 -7.34 -13.55
N PRO A 152 14.94 -8.13 -12.67
CA PRO A 152 15.13 -7.77 -11.27
C PRO A 152 15.90 -6.45 -11.11
N VAL A 153 15.28 -5.48 -10.42
CA VAL A 153 15.87 -4.16 -10.13
C VAL A 153 16.03 -3.99 -8.62
N HIS A 154 17.20 -3.51 -8.21
CA HIS A 154 17.58 -3.34 -6.82
C HIS A 154 18.08 -1.93 -6.55
N PHE A 155 17.80 -1.42 -5.35
CA PHE A 155 18.32 -0.18 -4.81
C PHE A 155 19.06 -0.49 -3.50
N ALA A 156 20.29 0.01 -3.38
CA ALA A 156 21.13 -0.07 -2.19
C ALA A 156 21.81 1.28 -1.94
N GLY A 157 22.29 1.52 -0.72
CA GLY A 157 22.89 2.80 -0.35
C GLY A 157 21.90 3.98 -0.46
N ASP A 158 22.44 5.19 -0.50
CA ASP A 158 21.63 6.42 -0.54
C ASP A 158 21.40 6.89 -1.98
N ASN A 159 20.21 6.63 -2.52
CA ASN A 159 19.79 7.01 -3.86
C ASN A 159 18.88 8.25 -3.83
N ASN A 160 19.08 9.18 -4.76
CA ASN A 160 18.24 10.36 -4.93
C ASN A 160 17.85 10.55 -6.39
N ILE A 161 16.59 10.30 -6.71
CA ILE A 161 16.05 10.30 -8.08
C ILE A 161 15.12 11.49 -8.25
N MET A 162 15.50 12.44 -9.11
CA MET A 162 14.69 13.57 -9.52
C MET A 162 14.13 13.33 -10.92
N LEU A 163 12.81 13.37 -11.05
CA LEU A 163 12.11 13.36 -12.34
C LEU A 163 11.35 14.67 -12.53
N ASN A 164 11.79 15.49 -13.48
CA ASN A 164 11.21 16.81 -13.70
C ASN A 164 9.80 16.77 -14.30
N ASN A 165 9.48 15.82 -15.17
CA ASN A 165 8.14 15.65 -15.74
C ASN A 165 7.90 14.18 -16.04
N MET A 166 6.64 13.76 -16.08
CA MET A 166 6.25 12.41 -16.50
C MET A 166 5.08 12.48 -17.48
N SER A 167 5.35 12.24 -18.77
CA SER A 167 4.31 12.14 -19.78
C SER A 167 3.41 10.92 -19.57
N ILE A 168 2.24 10.93 -20.21
CA ILE A 168 1.30 9.81 -20.23
C ILE A 168 1.99 8.54 -20.77
N GLY A 169 1.64 7.38 -20.21
CA GLY A 169 2.15 6.08 -20.69
C GLY A 169 3.55 5.69 -20.20
N TYR A 170 4.18 6.47 -19.30
CA TYR A 170 5.50 6.16 -18.76
C TYR A 170 5.47 5.80 -17.27
N ASN A 171 6.41 4.94 -16.87
CA ASN A 171 6.72 4.65 -15.48
C ASN A 171 8.20 5.01 -15.24
N LEU A 172 8.56 5.42 -14.02
CA LEU A 172 9.94 5.79 -13.73
C LEU A 172 10.84 4.55 -13.63
N VAL A 173 10.39 3.52 -12.92
CA VAL A 173 11.07 2.22 -12.80
C VAL A 173 10.10 1.11 -13.19
N THR A 174 10.42 0.39 -14.27
CA THR A 174 9.73 -0.86 -14.63
C THR A 174 10.66 -2.04 -14.40
N GLY A 175 10.26 -2.98 -13.55
CA GLY A 175 11.05 -4.16 -13.19
C GLY A 175 10.19 -5.42 -13.10
N LYS A 176 10.80 -6.61 -13.19
CA LYS A 176 10.13 -7.86 -12.80
C LYS A 176 9.83 -7.84 -11.31
N THR A 177 10.90 -7.72 -10.53
CA THR A 177 10.83 -7.38 -9.11
C THR A 177 11.58 -6.07 -8.88
N VAL A 178 11.12 -5.29 -7.90
CA VAL A 178 11.82 -4.09 -7.44
C VAL A 178 12.08 -4.22 -5.95
N LYS A 179 13.36 -4.22 -5.56
CA LYS A 179 13.80 -4.43 -4.19
C LYS A 179 14.62 -3.26 -3.68
N PHE A 180 14.35 -2.83 -2.46
CA PHE A 180 15.14 -1.84 -1.74
C PHE A 180 15.87 -2.59 -0.63
N ASP A 181 17.16 -2.80 -0.82
CA ASP A 181 17.98 -3.69 0.00
C ASP A 181 18.46 -3.00 1.28
N SER A 182 18.88 -1.73 1.19
CA SER A 182 19.36 -0.93 2.32
C SER A 182 19.44 0.55 1.96
N GLY A 183 19.63 1.42 2.96
CA GLY A 183 19.85 2.85 2.76
C GLY A 183 18.58 3.61 2.38
N ASN A 184 18.73 4.88 2.03
CA ASN A 184 17.60 5.74 1.69
C ASN A 184 17.44 5.85 0.17
N THR A 185 16.26 5.58 -0.36
CA THR A 185 15.93 5.88 -1.76
C THR A 185 14.81 6.90 -1.82
N THR A 186 15.11 8.08 -2.35
CA THR A 186 14.11 9.17 -2.49
C THR A 186 13.77 9.38 -3.96
N PHE A 187 12.49 9.30 -4.28
CA PHE A 187 11.93 9.68 -5.57
C PHE A 187 11.22 11.03 -5.46
N ASN A 188 11.72 12.03 -6.17
CA ASN A 188 11.14 13.35 -6.27
C ASN A 188 10.59 13.55 -7.68
N VAL A 189 9.26 13.59 -7.84
CA VAL A 189 8.64 13.88 -9.14
C VAL A 189 8.12 15.32 -9.12
N GLY A 190 8.91 16.19 -9.74
CA GLY A 190 8.88 17.63 -9.48
C GLY A 190 7.91 18.45 -10.33
N GLY A 191 7.61 18.04 -11.55
CA GLY A 191 6.76 18.79 -12.49
C GLY A 191 5.56 18.00 -12.96
N LYS A 192 4.94 18.46 -14.05
CA LYS A 192 3.61 18.03 -14.48
C LYS A 192 3.62 16.54 -14.82
N VAL A 193 2.72 15.80 -14.17
CA VAL A 193 2.31 14.46 -14.60
C VAL A 193 1.09 14.65 -15.50
N THR A 194 1.17 14.19 -16.75
CA THR A 194 0.00 14.20 -17.65
C THR A 194 -0.70 12.85 -17.55
N GLY A 195 -1.33 12.58 -16.42
CA GLY A 195 -2.22 11.45 -16.25
C GLY A 195 -3.58 11.72 -16.87
N ASN A 196 -4.36 10.66 -17.11
CA ASN A 196 -5.80 10.79 -17.32
C ASN A 196 -6.51 9.59 -16.69
N ALA A 197 -7.84 9.68 -16.59
CA ALA A 197 -8.71 8.70 -15.97
C ALA A 197 -8.56 7.27 -16.53
N ILE A 198 -8.04 7.08 -17.73
CA ILE A 198 -7.98 5.77 -18.42
C ILE A 198 -6.56 5.22 -18.55
N ASN A 199 -5.53 6.00 -18.18
CA ASN A 199 -4.14 5.60 -18.36
C ASN A 199 -3.68 4.64 -17.25
N PRO A 200 -3.20 3.42 -17.57
CA PRO A 200 -2.69 2.47 -16.57
C PRO A 200 -1.25 2.77 -16.09
N ASP A 201 -0.56 3.75 -16.66
CA ASP A 201 0.83 4.10 -16.33
C ASP A 201 0.95 5.25 -15.32
N ASN A 202 2.10 5.94 -15.29
CA ASN A 202 2.47 6.98 -14.32
C ASN A 202 2.83 6.49 -12.91
N TRP A 203 3.40 5.29 -12.85
CA TRP A 203 3.95 4.72 -11.63
C TRP A 203 5.41 5.15 -11.43
N VAL A 204 5.75 5.49 -10.19
CA VAL A 204 7.16 5.61 -9.76
C VAL A 204 7.80 4.23 -9.85
N ILE A 205 7.13 3.21 -9.32
CA ILE A 205 7.58 1.82 -9.32
C ILE A 205 6.50 0.93 -9.93
N ARG A 206 6.83 0.23 -11.01
CA ARG A 206 6.00 -0.78 -11.66
C ARG A 206 6.71 -2.13 -11.67
N SER A 207 6.38 -2.97 -10.70
CA SER A 207 6.82 -4.36 -10.64
C SER A 207 5.82 -5.24 -11.39
N THR A 208 6.27 -6.17 -12.22
CA THR A 208 5.41 -6.98 -13.10
C THR A 208 5.25 -8.43 -12.64
N GLU A 209 6.04 -8.89 -11.68
CA GLU A 209 5.99 -10.26 -11.18
C GLU A 209 4.65 -10.57 -10.52
N ASN A 210 4.00 -11.66 -10.91
CA ASN A 210 2.82 -12.18 -10.25
C ASN A 210 3.21 -13.15 -9.14
N ALA A 211 3.71 -12.58 -8.04
CA ALA A 211 4.11 -13.32 -6.86
C ALA A 211 2.90 -14.01 -6.20
N SER A 212 3.03 -15.28 -5.87
CA SER A 212 1.95 -16.03 -5.21
C SER A 212 1.94 -15.86 -3.69
N ASN A 213 2.98 -15.28 -3.10
CA ASN A 213 3.13 -15.09 -1.65
C ASN A 213 4.19 -14.03 -1.29
N SER A 214 4.29 -13.72 -0.01
CA SER A 214 5.25 -12.76 0.56
C SER A 214 6.70 -13.24 0.64
N GLU A 215 7.01 -14.51 0.35
CA GLU A 215 8.41 -15.00 0.39
C GLU A 215 9.22 -14.47 -0.79
N ASN A 216 8.58 -14.30 -1.94
CA ASN A 216 9.18 -13.76 -3.15
C ASN A 216 8.28 -12.66 -3.74
N PRO A 217 8.16 -11.52 -3.06
CA PRO A 217 7.21 -10.49 -3.45
C PRO A 217 7.66 -9.76 -4.72
N SER A 218 6.70 -9.18 -5.43
CA SER A 218 6.95 -8.35 -6.61
C SER A 218 7.71 -7.08 -6.23
N THR A 219 7.36 -6.48 -5.08
CA THR A 219 8.04 -5.32 -4.51
C THR A 219 8.41 -5.59 -3.06
N LEU A 220 9.66 -5.29 -2.68
CA LEU A 220 10.18 -5.48 -1.33
C LEU A 220 10.92 -4.24 -0.83
N ILE A 221 10.54 -3.73 0.33
CA ILE A 221 11.35 -2.78 1.10
C ILE A 221 11.91 -3.52 2.31
N ASN A 222 13.20 -3.83 2.30
CA ASN A 222 13.84 -4.59 3.38
C ASN A 222 14.00 -3.78 4.65
N GLU A 223 14.18 -4.48 5.79
CA GLU A 223 14.58 -3.84 7.04
C GLU A 223 15.90 -3.08 6.84
N GLY A 224 15.98 -1.85 7.36
CA GLY A 224 17.11 -0.96 7.16
C GLY A 224 17.07 -0.13 5.86
N ALA A 225 16.10 -0.36 4.97
CA ALA A 225 15.82 0.50 3.83
C ALA A 225 14.70 1.51 4.13
N THR A 226 14.83 2.73 3.60
CA THR A 226 13.78 3.76 3.61
C THR A 226 13.49 4.20 2.19
N VAL A 227 12.22 4.12 1.78
CA VAL A 227 11.75 4.63 0.49
C VAL A 227 10.89 5.85 0.74
N THR A 228 11.21 6.96 0.07
CA THR A 228 10.40 8.18 0.09
C THR A 228 9.93 8.53 -1.31
N ILE A 229 8.62 8.74 -1.48
CA ILE A 229 8.00 9.17 -2.74
C ILE A 229 7.37 10.54 -2.52
N ASN A 230 7.83 11.54 -3.28
CA ASN A 230 7.33 12.91 -3.22
C ASN A 230 6.66 13.28 -4.55
N ALA A 231 5.33 13.34 -4.54
CA ALA A 231 4.53 13.82 -5.65
C ALA A 231 4.31 15.35 -5.53
N LYS A 232 4.84 16.13 -6.49
CA LYS A 232 4.51 17.57 -6.60
C LYS A 232 3.35 17.87 -7.56
N SER A 233 2.93 16.88 -8.35
CA SER A 233 1.85 16.98 -9.31
C SER A 233 0.80 15.92 -9.01
N ASP A 234 -0.46 16.29 -9.27
CA ASP A 234 -1.60 15.38 -9.25
C ASP A 234 -1.35 14.18 -10.18
N ASP A 235 -2.08 13.10 -9.92
CA ASP A 235 -2.10 11.87 -10.72
C ASP A 235 -0.81 11.03 -10.71
N LEU A 236 0.23 11.43 -9.98
CA LEU A 236 1.38 10.55 -9.77
C LEU A 236 0.97 9.34 -8.93
N ARG A 237 1.42 8.15 -9.31
CA ARG A 237 1.16 6.91 -8.58
C ARG A 237 2.46 6.31 -8.06
N GLY A 238 2.44 5.77 -6.84
CA GLY A 238 3.61 5.26 -6.15
C GLY A 238 4.03 3.88 -6.66
N ILE A 239 3.56 2.84 -5.99
CA ILE A 239 3.92 1.43 -6.22
C ILE A 239 2.77 0.70 -6.89
N TYR A 240 3.06 0.04 -8.00
CA TYR A 240 2.22 -0.98 -8.61
C TYR A 240 2.95 -2.31 -8.62
N ALA A 241 2.30 -3.36 -8.12
CA ALA A 241 2.86 -4.69 -8.04
C ALA A 241 1.97 -5.71 -8.76
N GLY A 242 2.55 -6.38 -9.74
CA GLY A 242 1.97 -7.49 -10.48
C GLY A 242 1.65 -7.15 -11.93
N ARG A 243 1.00 -8.09 -12.62
CA ARG A 243 0.52 -7.91 -13.99
C ARG A 243 -0.82 -8.61 -14.13
N GLN A 244 -1.77 -7.96 -14.78
CA GLN A 244 -2.93 -8.69 -15.27
C GLN A 244 -2.51 -9.59 -16.45
N LEU A 245 -2.78 -10.89 -16.35
CA LEU A 245 -2.51 -11.84 -17.44
C LEU A 245 -3.66 -11.92 -18.44
N THR A 246 -4.90 -11.81 -17.95
CA THR A 246 -6.13 -11.94 -18.74
C THR A 246 -7.11 -10.85 -18.32
N ALA A 247 -7.76 -10.19 -19.28
CA ALA A 247 -8.83 -9.23 -19.00
C ALA A 247 -9.89 -9.85 -18.09
N GLY A 248 -10.29 -9.11 -17.05
CA GLY A 248 -11.25 -9.57 -16.05
C GLY A 248 -10.68 -10.49 -14.97
N GLN A 249 -9.36 -10.64 -14.84
CA GLN A 249 -8.72 -11.24 -13.66
C GLN A 249 -8.10 -10.18 -12.75
N PRO A 250 -8.00 -10.44 -11.44
CA PRO A 250 -7.27 -9.58 -10.52
C PRO A 250 -5.78 -9.50 -10.92
N ILE A 251 -5.11 -8.49 -10.39
CA ILE A 251 -3.64 -8.44 -10.39
C ILE A 251 -3.16 -9.42 -9.32
N TYR A 252 -2.01 -10.09 -9.51
CA TYR A 252 -1.49 -11.09 -8.58
C TYR A 252 -0.13 -10.68 -7.98
N GLY A 253 0.17 -9.39 -7.87
CA GLY A 253 1.44 -8.97 -7.30
C GLY A 253 1.37 -8.76 -5.79
N VAL A 254 2.51 -8.96 -5.12
CA VAL A 254 2.62 -8.84 -3.66
C VAL A 254 3.60 -7.72 -3.34
N THR A 255 3.20 -6.82 -2.44
CA THR A 255 4.09 -5.79 -1.86
C THR A 255 4.39 -6.12 -0.41
N VAL A 256 5.67 -6.16 -0.04
CA VAL A 256 6.11 -6.39 1.34
C VAL A 256 6.96 -5.21 1.82
N ILE A 257 6.64 -4.68 3.00
CA ILE A 257 7.34 -3.55 3.61
C ILE A 257 7.84 -3.96 4.99
N ASN A 258 9.13 -4.29 5.08
CA ASN A 258 9.84 -4.58 6.33
C ASN A 258 10.66 -3.38 6.84
N GLY A 259 11.01 -2.45 5.95
CA GLY A 259 11.65 -1.16 6.26
C GLY A 259 10.64 -0.01 6.36
N THR A 260 11.01 1.17 5.89
CA THR A 260 10.15 2.37 5.95
C THR A 260 9.68 2.80 4.55
N LEU A 261 8.40 3.13 4.42
CA LEU A 261 7.83 3.80 3.25
C LEU A 261 7.17 5.12 3.68
N ASN A 262 7.63 6.23 3.11
CA ASN A 262 7.02 7.55 3.23
C ASN A 262 6.48 7.98 1.87
N ALA A 263 5.16 7.99 1.70
CA ALA A 263 4.52 8.42 0.45
C ALA A 263 3.79 9.75 0.65
N ASN A 264 4.34 10.83 0.09
CA ASN A 264 3.73 12.15 0.05
C ASN A 264 3.06 12.33 -1.31
N MET A 265 1.76 12.02 -1.36
CA MET A 265 0.95 11.95 -2.57
C MET A 265 0.13 13.23 -2.77
N ALA A 266 -0.01 13.64 -4.03
CA ALA A 266 -0.76 14.84 -4.42
C ALA A 266 -2.28 14.54 -4.57
N ALA A 267 -3.01 15.42 -5.24
CA ALA A 267 -4.44 15.24 -5.50
C ALA A 267 -4.68 14.42 -6.79
N GLY A 268 -5.89 14.48 -7.34
CA GLY A 268 -6.25 13.70 -8.52
C GLY A 268 -6.32 12.20 -8.21
N HIS A 269 -5.75 11.38 -9.09
CA HIS A 269 -5.74 9.91 -9.05
C HIS A 269 -4.50 9.32 -8.36
N SER A 270 -3.92 10.06 -7.41
CA SER A 270 -2.68 9.68 -6.76
C SER A 270 -2.85 8.53 -5.77
N THR A 271 -2.57 7.31 -6.24
CA THR A 271 -2.49 6.08 -5.43
C THR A 271 -1.06 5.85 -4.94
N ALA A 272 -0.88 5.56 -3.65
CA ALA A 272 0.42 5.23 -3.09
C ALA A 272 0.82 3.77 -3.36
N ILE A 273 -0.11 2.83 -3.15
CA ILE A 273 0.13 1.39 -3.32
C ILE A 273 -1.04 0.75 -4.05
N TRP A 274 -0.75 -0.03 -5.09
CA TRP A 274 -1.68 -0.94 -5.72
C TRP A 274 -1.07 -2.33 -5.95
N SER A 275 -1.65 -3.34 -5.31
CA SER A 275 -1.21 -4.73 -5.40
C SER A 275 -2.38 -5.72 -5.22
N HIS A 276 -2.11 -7.02 -5.25
CA HIS A 276 -3.05 -8.04 -4.78
C HIS A 276 -3.00 -8.15 -3.26
N ASP A 277 -1.79 -8.33 -2.73
CA ASP A 277 -1.51 -8.41 -1.30
C ASP A 277 -0.56 -7.29 -0.86
N LEU A 278 -0.74 -6.84 0.37
CA LEU A 278 0.16 -5.95 1.08
C LEU A 278 0.47 -6.52 2.47
N GLU A 279 1.74 -6.79 2.72
CA GLU A 279 2.23 -7.16 4.04
C GLU A 279 3.15 -6.07 4.60
N ILE A 280 2.85 -5.60 5.81
CA ILE A 280 3.72 -4.71 6.58
C ILE A 280 4.33 -5.58 7.68
N GLY A 281 5.64 -5.82 7.60
CA GLY A 281 6.36 -6.64 8.58
C GLY A 281 6.44 -5.97 9.96
N LYS A 282 6.91 -6.70 10.97
CA LYS A 282 6.97 -6.20 12.37
C LYS A 282 7.78 -4.93 12.56
N LYS A 283 8.79 -4.71 11.72
CA LYS A 283 9.64 -3.51 11.68
C LYS A 283 9.19 -2.51 10.62
N GLY A 284 8.22 -2.92 9.79
CA GLY A 284 7.66 -2.12 8.73
C GLY A 284 6.98 -0.88 9.25
N ASN A 285 7.26 0.26 8.63
CA ASN A 285 6.61 1.53 8.92
C ASN A 285 6.16 2.20 7.63
N VAL A 286 4.85 2.32 7.46
CA VAL A 286 4.24 2.94 6.28
C VAL A 286 3.54 4.22 6.71
N THR A 287 3.93 5.34 6.14
CA THR A 287 3.25 6.63 6.30
C THR A 287 2.84 7.17 4.94
N ILE A 288 1.56 7.42 4.74
CA ILE A 288 1.00 8.00 3.53
C ILE A 288 0.34 9.34 3.89
N HIS A 289 0.89 10.43 3.40
CA HIS A 289 0.20 11.72 3.35
C HIS A 289 -0.39 11.89 1.96
N THR A 290 -1.68 12.20 1.87
CA THR A 290 -2.36 12.25 0.57
C THR A 290 -3.37 13.39 0.48
N LYS A 291 -3.53 13.91 -0.74
CA LYS A 291 -4.61 14.82 -1.10
C LYS A 291 -5.56 14.19 -2.11
N GLN A 292 -5.49 12.87 -2.30
CA GLN A 292 -6.23 12.17 -3.33
C GLN A 292 -7.73 12.46 -3.23
N THR A 293 -8.28 12.99 -4.32
CA THR A 293 -9.69 13.31 -4.45
C THR A 293 -10.40 12.36 -5.40
N ASN A 294 -9.69 11.86 -6.43
CA ASN A 294 -10.26 11.32 -7.68
C ASN A 294 -11.29 12.31 -8.23
N GLN A 295 -10.82 13.43 -8.79
CA GLN A 295 -11.70 14.53 -9.22
C GLN A 295 -12.78 14.01 -10.18
N ALA A 296 -14.04 14.24 -9.81
CA ALA A 296 -15.17 14.04 -10.70
C ALA A 296 -15.16 15.16 -11.75
N ASP A 297 -14.85 14.82 -13.00
CA ASP A 297 -14.95 15.77 -14.13
C ASP A 297 -16.43 16.00 -14.55
N GLY A 298 -17.36 15.35 -13.84
CA GLY A 298 -18.80 15.52 -13.94
C GLY A 298 -19.52 14.29 -14.50
N VAL A 299 -18.78 13.30 -14.99
CA VAL A 299 -19.32 12.10 -15.65
C VAL A 299 -19.49 10.92 -14.67
N GLU A 300 -18.87 10.95 -13.49
CA GLU A 300 -18.68 9.79 -12.59
C GLU A 300 -19.64 9.72 -11.40
N ASN A 301 -20.62 10.64 -11.30
CA ASN A 301 -21.60 10.65 -10.20
C ASN A 301 -22.62 9.50 -10.26
N GLY A 302 -22.54 8.61 -11.26
CA GLY A 302 -23.33 7.39 -11.36
C GLY A 302 -22.55 6.18 -10.84
N THR A 303 -23.22 5.31 -10.06
CA THR A 303 -22.65 4.04 -9.58
C THR A 303 -22.10 3.13 -10.68
N SER A 304 -22.50 3.35 -11.95
CA SER A 304 -21.97 2.65 -13.13
C SER A 304 -20.51 2.94 -13.46
N ASN A 305 -19.91 3.99 -12.88
CA ASN A 305 -18.53 4.41 -13.17
C ASN A 305 -17.52 4.07 -12.06
N SER A 306 -17.93 3.34 -11.02
CA SER A 306 -17.10 3.00 -9.86
C SER A 306 -15.83 2.22 -10.19
N VAL A 307 -15.87 1.43 -11.28
CA VAL A 307 -14.75 0.61 -11.75
C VAL A 307 -14.32 0.94 -13.17
N THR A 308 -14.98 1.84 -13.91
CA THR A 308 -14.72 2.00 -15.35
C THR A 308 -13.62 3.00 -15.71
N ASN A 309 -13.01 3.63 -14.72
CA ASN A 309 -11.81 4.47 -14.88
C ASN A 309 -11.14 4.68 -13.51
N TYR A 310 -9.93 5.24 -13.51
CA TYR A 310 -9.16 5.59 -12.31
C TYR A 310 -9.80 6.67 -11.43
N ASN A 311 -10.93 7.25 -11.85
CA ASN A 311 -11.71 8.22 -11.08
C ASN A 311 -12.74 7.50 -10.19
N GLY A 312 -12.88 6.19 -10.35
CA GLY A 312 -13.83 5.36 -9.62
C GLY A 312 -13.54 5.19 -8.13
N THR A 313 -14.54 4.72 -7.39
CA THR A 313 -14.52 4.54 -5.93
C THR A 313 -13.54 3.46 -5.45
N HIS A 314 -13.01 2.65 -6.37
CA HIS A 314 -12.14 1.52 -6.05
C HIS A 314 -10.64 1.87 -6.00
N TYR A 315 -10.23 3.03 -6.53
CA TYR A 315 -8.83 3.42 -6.66
C TYR A 315 -8.43 4.43 -5.58
N ALA A 316 -8.10 3.93 -4.40
CA ALA A 316 -7.79 4.67 -3.18
C ALA A 316 -6.26 4.84 -2.97
N PRO A 317 -5.82 5.52 -1.88
CA PRO A 317 -4.40 5.63 -1.55
C PRO A 317 -3.72 4.27 -1.43
N ILE A 318 -4.43 3.29 -0.85
CA ILE A 318 -4.11 1.87 -0.95
C ILE A 318 -5.27 1.16 -1.67
N SER A 319 -4.96 0.47 -2.77
CA SER A 319 -5.92 -0.33 -3.55
C SER A 319 -5.46 -1.78 -3.63
N LEU A 320 -6.26 -2.74 -3.19
CA LEU A 320 -5.88 -4.16 -3.16
C LEU A 320 -6.89 -5.07 -3.83
N GLY A 321 -6.42 -6.06 -4.58
CA GLY A 321 -7.31 -7.00 -5.28
C GLY A 321 -8.26 -6.34 -6.29
N VAL A 322 -7.99 -5.09 -6.67
CA VAL A 322 -8.78 -4.33 -7.64
C VAL A 322 -8.31 -4.71 -9.04
N GLY A 323 -9.21 -5.26 -9.85
CA GLY A 323 -8.98 -5.50 -11.28
C GLY A 323 -9.00 -4.20 -12.10
N PRO A 324 -8.60 -4.23 -13.38
CA PRO A 324 -8.70 -3.05 -14.23
C PRO A 324 -10.14 -2.75 -14.61
N ILE A 325 -10.25 -1.64 -15.29
CA ILE A 325 -11.42 -0.86 -15.65
C ILE A 325 -12.63 -1.64 -16.22
N SER A 326 -12.41 -2.84 -16.76
CA SER A 326 -13.40 -3.68 -17.43
C SER A 326 -13.70 -5.01 -16.72
N SER A 327 -13.23 -5.20 -15.49
CA SER A 327 -13.40 -6.46 -14.75
C SER A 327 -14.82 -6.59 -14.19
N VAL A 328 -15.70 -7.27 -14.92
CA VAL A 328 -17.09 -7.56 -14.51
C VAL A 328 -17.33 -9.03 -14.16
N ALA A 329 -16.29 -9.86 -14.23
CA ALA A 329 -16.39 -11.30 -13.99
C ALA A 329 -15.60 -11.68 -12.73
N SER A 330 -16.24 -12.45 -11.83
CA SER A 330 -15.56 -13.05 -10.69
C SER A 330 -14.39 -13.92 -11.15
N PRO A 331 -13.31 -14.06 -10.36
CA PRO A 331 -12.25 -15.01 -10.67
C PRO A 331 -12.83 -16.43 -10.76
N LEU A 332 -12.31 -17.21 -11.73
CA LEU A 332 -12.76 -18.59 -11.97
C LEU A 332 -12.35 -19.54 -10.84
N SER A 333 -11.34 -19.17 -10.04
CA SER A 333 -10.83 -19.91 -8.89
C SER A 333 -10.92 -19.08 -7.62
N LYS A 334 -10.90 -19.75 -6.46
CA LYS A 334 -10.86 -19.06 -5.17
C LYS A 334 -9.60 -18.20 -5.05
N GLN A 335 -9.78 -16.95 -4.66
CA GLN A 335 -8.72 -15.98 -4.47
C GLN A 335 -8.83 -15.37 -3.08
N THR A 336 -7.71 -15.03 -2.47
CA THR A 336 -7.66 -14.18 -1.27
C THR A 336 -6.75 -13.01 -1.57
N ALA A 337 -7.26 -11.79 -1.41
CA ALA A 337 -6.48 -10.57 -1.44
C ALA A 337 -6.42 -10.01 -0.02
N SER A 338 -5.24 -9.61 0.43
CA SER A 338 -5.01 -9.32 1.84
C SER A 338 -4.18 -8.06 2.11
N LEU A 339 -4.56 -7.35 3.17
CA LEU A 339 -3.71 -6.40 3.87
C LEU A 339 -3.41 -6.96 5.25
N ILE A 340 -2.16 -7.34 5.50
CA ILE A 340 -1.71 -7.84 6.79
C ILE A 340 -0.72 -6.86 7.39
N ASN A 341 -1.14 -6.14 8.42
CA ASN A 341 -0.32 -5.19 9.14
C ASN A 341 0.22 -5.80 10.44
N ASN A 342 1.52 -6.15 10.43
CA ASN A 342 2.27 -6.58 11.61
C ASN A 342 3.12 -5.45 12.23
N GLY A 343 3.20 -4.29 11.58
CA GLY A 343 4.06 -3.16 11.95
C GLY A 343 3.26 -1.88 12.20
N SER A 344 3.56 -0.81 11.46
CA SER A 344 2.88 0.48 11.54
C SER A 344 2.33 0.91 10.19
N LEU A 345 1.07 1.31 10.16
CA LEU A 345 0.40 1.92 9.00
C LEU A 345 -0.29 3.21 9.41
N THR A 346 0.14 4.33 8.83
CA THR A 346 -0.50 5.64 8.98
C THR A 346 -0.93 6.17 7.62
N ILE A 347 -2.18 6.60 7.48
CA ILE A 347 -2.69 7.32 6.31
C ILE A 347 -3.40 8.58 6.76
N ILE A 348 -2.93 9.73 6.30
CA ILE A 348 -3.51 11.03 6.59
C ILE A 348 -3.91 11.68 5.29
N ARG A 349 -5.23 11.85 5.10
CA ARG A 349 -5.78 12.67 4.03
C ARG A 349 -6.15 14.04 4.57
N ASP A 350 -5.36 15.05 4.21
CA ASP A 350 -5.45 16.40 4.78
C ASP A 350 -6.26 17.41 3.94
N THR A 351 -6.79 16.98 2.80
CA THR A 351 -7.66 17.80 1.95
C THR A 351 -9.08 17.95 2.53
N THR A 352 -9.68 19.12 2.38
CA THR A 352 -11.12 19.36 2.67
C THR A 352 -12.01 19.15 1.46
N GLU A 353 -11.42 18.91 0.28
CA GLU A 353 -12.16 18.67 -0.96
C GLU A 353 -13.01 17.41 -0.85
N ARG A 354 -14.07 17.36 -1.66
CA ARG A 354 -14.91 16.15 -1.72
C ARG A 354 -14.16 15.03 -2.45
N THR A 355 -14.42 13.80 -2.04
CA THR A 355 -13.84 12.61 -2.66
C THR A 355 -14.87 11.51 -2.86
N LEU A 356 -14.58 10.62 -3.81
CA LEU A 356 -15.29 9.37 -4.04
C LEU A 356 -14.60 8.16 -3.39
N VAL A 357 -13.37 8.28 -2.88
CA VAL A 357 -12.58 7.10 -2.49
C VAL A 357 -12.38 6.97 -0.98
N PRO A 358 -12.33 5.72 -0.46
CA PRO A 358 -11.86 5.44 0.89
C PRO A 358 -10.35 5.72 1.00
N LEU A 359 -9.77 5.55 2.20
CA LEU A 359 -8.30 5.53 2.36
C LEU A 359 -7.71 4.18 1.94
N ILE A 360 -8.47 3.11 2.15
CA ILE A 360 -8.12 1.74 1.77
C ILE A 360 -9.31 1.13 1.05
N SER A 361 -9.08 0.69 -0.19
CA SER A 361 -10.06 0.02 -1.04
C SER A 361 -9.59 -1.39 -1.34
N MET A 362 -10.45 -2.38 -1.14
CA MET A 362 -10.18 -3.78 -1.46
C MET A 362 -11.29 -4.36 -2.32
N GLY A 363 -10.93 -5.15 -3.33
CA GLY A 363 -11.88 -5.84 -4.20
C GLY A 363 -12.38 -5.04 -5.40
N ASP A 364 -12.91 -5.76 -6.38
CA ASP A 364 -13.52 -5.18 -7.57
C ASP A 364 -15.00 -4.79 -7.32
N GLY A 365 -15.58 -4.05 -8.26
CA GLY A 365 -16.97 -3.56 -8.18
C GLY A 365 -18.02 -4.55 -8.70
N GLY A 366 -17.64 -5.80 -8.91
CA GLY A 366 -18.51 -6.86 -9.42
C GLY A 366 -18.99 -7.84 -8.34
N LEU A 367 -19.43 -9.01 -8.80
CA LEU A 367 -19.73 -10.14 -7.90
C LEU A 367 -18.42 -10.80 -7.48
N SER A 368 -18.27 -11.05 -6.18
CA SER A 368 -17.05 -11.62 -5.58
C SER A 368 -17.18 -13.11 -5.19
N THR A 369 -17.96 -13.92 -5.91
CA THR A 369 -18.35 -15.31 -5.53
C THR A 369 -17.20 -16.24 -5.13
N ASN A 370 -15.97 -15.97 -5.59
CA ASN A 370 -14.77 -16.75 -5.29
C ASN A 370 -13.68 -15.93 -4.60
N THR A 371 -14.01 -14.76 -4.05
CA THR A 371 -13.02 -13.83 -3.50
C THR A 371 -13.20 -13.72 -1.99
N THR A 372 -12.08 -13.85 -1.28
CA THR A 372 -11.95 -13.45 0.12
C THR A 372 -11.11 -12.17 0.19
N LEU A 373 -11.63 -11.13 0.84
CA LEU A 373 -10.88 -9.92 1.15
C LEU A 373 -10.55 -9.94 2.64
N LYS A 374 -9.27 -9.82 2.97
CA LYS A 374 -8.80 -9.88 4.37
C LYS A 374 -8.02 -8.64 4.76
N PHE A 375 -8.50 -7.93 5.77
CA PHE A 375 -7.74 -6.86 6.43
C PHE A 375 -7.43 -7.28 7.86
N GLY A 376 -6.16 -7.31 8.22
CA GLY A 376 -5.69 -7.71 9.54
C GLY A 376 -4.72 -6.70 10.16
N VAL A 377 -4.94 -6.37 11.42
CA VAL A 377 -3.97 -5.69 12.29
C VAL A 377 -3.57 -6.66 13.39
N SER A 378 -2.31 -7.08 13.37
CA SER A 378 -1.79 -8.14 14.22
C SER A 378 -1.37 -7.64 15.61
N ALA A 379 -0.96 -8.59 16.45
CA ALA A 379 -0.53 -8.32 17.81
C ALA A 379 0.63 -7.31 17.86
N GLY A 380 0.44 -6.22 18.61
CA GLY A 380 1.44 -5.16 18.77
C GLY A 380 1.56 -4.18 17.61
N ALA A 381 0.82 -4.37 16.52
CA ALA A 381 0.83 -3.47 15.36
C ALA A 381 0.05 -2.17 15.63
N THR A 382 0.30 -1.14 14.81
CA THR A 382 -0.39 0.15 14.87
C THR A 382 -1.06 0.50 13.54
N LEU A 383 -2.26 1.05 13.60
CA LEU A 383 -3.03 1.57 12.46
C LEU A 383 -3.55 2.97 12.80
N ASP A 384 -3.28 3.96 11.96
CA ASP A 384 -3.83 5.30 12.12
C ASP A 384 -4.37 5.83 10.79
N LEU A 385 -5.69 5.93 10.69
CA LEU A 385 -6.39 6.39 9.50
C LEU A 385 -7.13 7.69 9.82
N GLN A 386 -6.68 8.79 9.23
CA GLN A 386 -7.24 10.13 9.46
C GLN A 386 -7.70 10.75 8.14
N ASP A 387 -8.94 11.21 8.11
CA ASP A 387 -9.56 11.70 6.88
C ASP A 387 -10.33 13.02 7.06
N ASN A 388 -9.84 14.06 6.38
CA ASN A 388 -10.44 15.40 6.39
C ASN A 388 -11.40 15.67 5.22
N ALA A 389 -11.45 14.77 4.23
CA ALA A 389 -12.14 15.05 2.98
C ALA A 389 -13.66 15.12 3.14
N GLY A 390 -14.32 15.85 2.23
CA GLY A 390 -15.76 15.74 2.01
C GLY A 390 -16.12 14.46 1.26
N THR A 391 -17.41 14.15 1.10
CA THR A 391 -17.86 13.03 0.25
C THR A 391 -18.79 13.50 -0.87
N PHE A 392 -18.65 12.94 -2.07
CA PHE A 392 -19.58 13.17 -3.19
C PHE A 392 -20.83 12.28 -3.10
N GLN A 393 -20.75 11.13 -2.43
CA GLN A 393 -21.83 10.15 -2.38
C GLN A 393 -22.21 9.81 -0.93
N ASN A 394 -23.47 10.07 -0.59
CA ASN A 394 -24.01 9.70 0.71
C ASN A 394 -24.36 8.21 0.74
N GLY A 395 -24.15 7.59 1.90
CA GLY A 395 -24.53 6.21 2.19
C GLY A 395 -26.02 6.06 2.48
N THR A 396 -26.38 4.86 2.93
CA THR A 396 -27.77 4.51 3.28
C THR A 396 -28.20 5.09 4.63
N GLU A 397 -27.26 5.40 5.52
CA GLU A 397 -27.51 6.20 6.71
C GLU A 397 -27.54 7.70 6.35
N PRO A 398 -28.49 8.50 6.87
CA PRO A 398 -28.56 9.92 6.57
C PRO A 398 -27.27 10.68 6.91
N ASN A 399 -26.70 11.39 5.92
CA ASN A 399 -25.51 12.23 6.05
C ASN A 399 -24.21 11.50 6.44
N THR A 400 -24.07 10.21 6.12
CA THR A 400 -22.79 9.50 6.17
C THR A 400 -22.24 9.28 4.76
N PRO A 401 -20.91 9.14 4.56
CA PRO A 401 -20.35 8.72 3.28
C PRO A 401 -20.80 7.30 2.91
N LEU A 402 -20.95 7.03 1.61
CA LEU A 402 -21.14 5.66 1.12
C LEU A 402 -19.97 4.76 1.55
N ASN A 403 -18.74 5.28 1.42
CA ASN A 403 -17.51 4.52 1.59
C ASN A 403 -16.92 4.68 2.99
N GLY A 404 -16.30 3.62 3.49
CA GLY A 404 -15.52 3.63 4.72
C GLY A 404 -14.22 4.44 4.62
N LEU A 405 -13.49 4.52 5.73
CA LEU A 405 -12.03 4.69 5.66
C LEU A 405 -11.40 3.42 5.05
N ILE A 406 -11.94 2.26 5.43
CA ILE A 406 -11.66 0.95 4.84
C ILE A 406 -12.94 0.48 4.14
N THR A 407 -12.84 0.13 2.86
CA THR A 407 -13.96 -0.45 2.11
C THR A 407 -13.53 -1.73 1.43
N MET A 408 -14.28 -2.82 1.68
CA MET A 408 -14.17 -4.10 0.99
C MET A 408 -15.38 -4.26 0.08
N TRP A 409 -15.11 -4.38 -1.21
CA TRP A 409 -16.11 -4.38 -2.26
C TRP A 409 -16.45 -5.80 -2.75
N GLY A 410 -17.71 -5.99 -3.15
CA GLY A 410 -18.14 -7.16 -3.91
C GLY A 410 -19.12 -8.07 -3.18
N THR A 411 -20.37 -8.02 -3.63
CA THR A 411 -21.55 -8.52 -2.89
C THR A 411 -21.76 -10.04 -2.86
N SER A 412 -20.80 -10.83 -3.32
CA SER A 412 -20.89 -12.31 -3.33
C SER A 412 -19.71 -13.00 -2.65
N GLY A 413 -18.77 -12.21 -2.12
CA GLY A 413 -17.55 -12.71 -1.51
C GLY A 413 -17.60 -12.89 0.00
N THR A 414 -16.42 -13.07 0.56
CA THR A 414 -16.16 -13.13 2.01
C THR A 414 -15.26 -11.97 2.40
N ASP A 415 -15.70 -11.16 3.35
CA ASP A 415 -14.91 -10.06 3.90
C ASP A 415 -14.52 -10.38 5.34
N LEU A 416 -13.22 -10.30 5.64
CA LEU A 416 -12.64 -10.60 6.95
C LEU A 416 -11.90 -9.37 7.47
N LEU A 417 -12.39 -8.81 8.56
CA LEU A 417 -11.76 -7.72 9.29
C LEU A 417 -11.27 -8.21 10.66
N GLU A 418 -9.97 -8.13 10.91
CA GLU A 418 -9.36 -8.69 12.11
C GLU A 418 -8.47 -7.65 12.82
N PHE A 419 -8.81 -7.35 14.08
CA PHE A 419 -7.98 -6.56 15.01
C PHE A 419 -7.53 -7.47 16.16
N LEU A 420 -6.36 -8.09 16.01
CA LEU A 420 -5.88 -9.18 16.86
C LEU A 420 -4.84 -8.67 17.86
N THR A 421 -5.32 -8.06 18.95
CA THR A 421 -4.48 -7.50 20.03
C THR A 421 -3.52 -6.39 19.54
N PRO A 422 -4.02 -5.39 18.78
CA PRO A 422 -3.17 -4.31 18.29
C PRO A 422 -2.61 -3.49 19.45
N ALA A 423 -1.45 -2.86 19.22
CA ALA A 423 -0.97 -1.84 20.14
C ALA A 423 -1.86 -0.59 20.08
N TYR A 424 -2.23 -0.17 18.87
CA TYR A 424 -3.09 0.99 18.66
C TYR A 424 -3.80 0.94 17.31
N VAL A 425 -5.07 1.30 17.27
CA VAL A 425 -5.86 1.51 16.06
C VAL A 425 -6.61 2.82 16.25
N ASN A 426 -6.53 3.71 15.26
CA ASN A 426 -7.31 4.93 15.17
C ASN A 426 -7.98 5.00 13.80
N LEU A 427 -9.30 5.17 13.82
CA LEU A 427 -10.14 5.36 12.65
C LEU A 427 -10.89 6.67 12.86
N GLN A 428 -10.50 7.72 12.13
CA GLN A 428 -10.97 9.07 12.41
C GLN A 428 -11.36 9.81 11.14
N ARG A 429 -12.58 10.35 11.14
CA ARG A 429 -12.93 11.47 10.26
C ARG A 429 -12.53 12.76 11.00
N THR A 430 -11.60 13.52 10.47
CA THR A 430 -11.15 14.81 11.05
C THR A 430 -11.96 15.98 10.48
N GLY A 431 -12.49 15.81 9.27
CA GLY A 431 -13.27 16.81 8.54
C GLY A 431 -14.71 16.95 9.01
N ASN A 432 -15.56 17.53 8.15
CA ASN A 432 -16.98 17.75 8.46
C ASN A 432 -17.88 16.55 8.15
N ILE A 433 -17.36 15.54 7.45
CA ILE A 433 -18.05 14.26 7.31
C ILE A 433 -17.95 13.44 8.59
N ARG A 434 -18.92 12.53 8.76
CA ARG A 434 -19.08 11.69 9.94
C ARG A 434 -19.59 10.31 9.53
N GLY A 435 -19.34 9.30 10.36
CA GLY A 435 -19.81 7.95 10.08
C GLY A 435 -19.04 7.22 8.98
N THR A 436 -19.54 6.03 8.66
CA THR A 436 -18.95 4.96 7.83
C THR A 436 -17.44 4.90 8.00
N LEU A 437 -16.94 4.29 9.08
CA LEU A 437 -15.51 4.05 9.25
C LEU A 437 -15.08 2.80 8.47
N ILE A 438 -15.93 1.78 8.45
CA ILE A 438 -15.72 0.51 7.75
C ILE A 438 -16.95 0.18 6.92
N ARG A 439 -16.74 -0.32 5.70
CA ARG A 439 -17.78 -0.90 4.84
C ARG A 439 -17.30 -2.26 4.33
N MET A 440 -18.13 -3.28 4.49
CA MET A 440 -17.92 -4.62 3.94
C MET A 440 -19.17 -5.01 3.16
N GLU A 441 -18.99 -5.40 1.90
CA GLU A 441 -20.09 -5.70 1.00
C GLU A 441 -20.30 -7.18 0.76
N GLY A 442 -19.34 -8.03 1.13
CA GLY A 442 -19.42 -9.49 0.98
C GLY A 442 -20.69 -10.09 1.57
N VAL A 443 -21.11 -11.27 1.08
CA VAL A 443 -22.22 -12.00 1.71
C VAL A 443 -21.80 -12.49 3.09
N TYR A 444 -20.56 -12.94 3.18
CA TYR A 444 -19.97 -13.48 4.39
C TYR A 444 -19.03 -12.44 5.00
N ASN A 445 -19.57 -11.54 5.82
CA ASN A 445 -18.77 -10.53 6.51
C ASN A 445 -18.49 -10.96 7.95
N SER A 446 -17.25 -10.79 8.39
CA SER A 446 -16.84 -11.05 9.76
C SER A 446 -15.89 -9.97 10.26
N THR A 447 -16.20 -9.39 11.41
CA THR A 447 -15.29 -8.56 12.19
C THR A 447 -14.90 -9.29 13.46
N THR A 448 -13.60 -9.40 13.71
CA THR A 448 -13.03 -9.96 14.94
C THR A 448 -12.16 -8.92 15.62
N VAL A 449 -12.46 -8.62 16.89
CA VAL A 449 -11.58 -7.89 17.80
C VAL A 449 -11.17 -8.86 18.91
N ASN A 450 -9.88 -9.00 19.19
CA ASN A 450 -9.38 -9.97 20.17
C ASN A 450 -8.30 -9.39 21.09
N GLY A 451 -8.28 -9.86 22.34
CA GLY A 451 -7.39 -9.43 23.42
C GLY A 451 -8.06 -8.39 24.32
N PRO A 452 -7.73 -8.32 25.63
CA PRO A 452 -8.26 -7.29 26.52
C PRO A 452 -7.83 -5.92 26.01
N THR A 453 -8.74 -5.27 25.29
CA THR A 453 -8.44 -4.09 24.50
C THR A 453 -9.41 -3.00 24.93
N PRO A 454 -8.92 -1.85 25.45
CA PRO A 454 -9.77 -0.70 25.61
C PRO A 454 -10.22 -0.22 24.22
N VAL A 455 -11.50 0.08 24.08
CA VAL A 455 -12.16 0.59 22.89
C VAL A 455 -12.82 1.90 23.30
N ALA A 456 -12.47 2.98 22.63
CA ALA A 456 -13.05 4.30 22.82
C ALA A 456 -13.80 4.73 21.55
N GLN A 457 -14.99 5.28 21.73
CA GLN A 457 -15.82 5.79 20.64
C GLN A 457 -16.15 7.25 20.86
N TRP A 458 -16.06 8.03 19.77
CA TRP A 458 -16.57 9.38 19.70
C TRP A 458 -17.78 9.35 18.78
N ASP A 459 -18.93 9.64 19.36
CA ASP A 459 -20.16 9.71 18.62
C ASP A 459 -20.12 10.81 17.58
N GLN A 460 -21.11 10.74 16.70
CA GLN A 460 -21.29 11.66 15.60
C GLN A 460 -21.15 13.13 16.03
N GLY A 461 -20.17 13.84 15.47
CA GLY A 461 -19.93 15.26 15.74
C GLY A 461 -19.04 15.55 16.96
N ASN A 462 -18.70 14.55 17.79
CA ASN A 462 -17.70 14.73 18.83
C ASN A 462 -16.29 14.75 18.22
N LYS A 463 -15.71 15.95 18.12
CA LYS A 463 -14.35 16.19 17.62
C LYS A 463 -13.33 16.47 18.72
N THR A 464 -13.70 16.24 19.99
CA THR A 464 -12.83 16.51 21.13
C THR A 464 -11.84 15.36 21.36
N THR A 465 -10.93 15.51 22.30
CA THR A 465 -10.02 14.43 22.74
C THR A 465 -10.68 13.45 23.73
N ILE A 466 -11.91 13.71 24.17
CA ILE A 466 -12.62 12.93 25.19
C ILE A 466 -13.70 12.07 24.50
N PRO A 467 -13.64 10.73 24.60
CA PRO A 467 -14.63 9.85 23.99
C PRO A 467 -16.00 9.98 24.67
N ASN A 468 -17.05 9.58 23.96
CA ASN A 468 -18.41 9.45 24.51
C ASN A 468 -18.53 8.19 25.36
N ASP A 469 -17.90 7.10 24.92
CA ASP A 469 -17.94 5.82 25.59
C ASP A 469 -16.56 5.14 25.56
N VAL A 470 -16.25 4.41 26.63
CA VAL A 470 -15.04 3.58 26.76
C VAL A 470 -15.41 2.21 27.32
N TRP A 471 -14.91 1.16 26.67
CA TRP A 471 -15.16 -0.23 27.05
C TRP A 471 -13.87 -1.03 27.01
N TYR A 472 -13.77 -2.04 27.88
CA TYR A 472 -12.68 -3.00 27.86
C TYR A 472 -13.24 -4.32 27.35
N VAL A 473 -13.00 -4.61 26.08
CA VAL A 473 -13.55 -5.80 25.42
C VAL A 473 -12.45 -6.86 25.33
N ARG A 474 -12.75 -8.10 25.72
CA ARG A 474 -11.81 -9.23 25.59
C ARG A 474 -11.88 -9.87 24.21
N TYR A 475 -13.09 -10.03 23.69
CA TYR A 475 -13.29 -10.34 22.28
C TYR A 475 -14.67 -9.87 21.79
N LEU A 476 -14.73 -9.54 20.51
CA LEU A 476 -15.93 -9.28 19.72
C LEU A 476 -15.82 -10.10 18.44
N ILE A 477 -16.88 -10.84 18.10
CA ILE A 477 -17.09 -11.42 16.78
C ILE A 477 -18.46 -10.94 16.31
N SER A 478 -18.52 -10.22 15.20
CA SER A 478 -19.78 -9.72 14.63
C SER A 478 -19.82 -9.91 13.13
N ALA A 479 -21.03 -10.09 12.59
CA ALA A 479 -21.31 -10.04 11.16
C ALA A 479 -22.20 -8.83 10.84
N ASN A 480 -22.04 -8.28 9.64
CA ASN A 480 -22.94 -7.28 9.08
C ASN A 480 -23.64 -7.80 7.83
N GLN A 481 -24.76 -7.17 7.48
CA GLN A 481 -25.46 -7.43 6.23
C GLN A 481 -24.63 -7.00 5.02
N TRP A 482 -25.06 -7.42 3.84
CA TRP A 482 -24.36 -7.14 2.59
C TRP A 482 -25.11 -6.13 1.71
N GLY A 483 -24.44 -5.64 0.67
CA GLY A 483 -25.02 -4.69 -0.29
C GLY A 483 -25.49 -3.39 0.37
N ASN A 484 -26.72 -2.97 0.07
CA ASN A 484 -27.29 -1.72 0.60
C ASN A 484 -27.47 -1.71 2.12
N ASN A 485 -27.50 -2.89 2.75
CA ASN A 485 -27.65 -3.02 4.20
C ASN A 485 -26.30 -3.15 4.92
N SER A 486 -25.17 -2.97 4.23
CA SER A 486 -23.81 -3.06 4.79
C SER A 486 -23.54 -2.20 6.03
N GLY A 487 -24.38 -1.19 6.28
CA GLY A 487 -24.40 -0.37 7.49
C GLY A 487 -25.11 -0.97 8.71
N GLN A 488 -25.48 -2.26 8.69
CA GLN A 488 -26.26 -2.90 9.75
C GLN A 488 -25.67 -4.25 10.16
N PHE A 489 -25.72 -4.55 11.46
CA PHE A 489 -25.36 -5.87 11.98
C PHE A 489 -26.38 -6.92 11.55
N MET A 490 -25.93 -8.16 11.43
CA MET A 490 -26.82 -9.29 11.19
C MET A 490 -27.68 -9.58 12.42
N SER A 491 -28.99 -9.74 12.25
CA SER A 491 -29.93 -9.95 13.35
C SER A 491 -29.68 -11.30 14.04
N LYS A 492 -30.14 -11.46 15.29
CA LYS A 492 -30.11 -12.76 15.97
C LYS A 492 -30.79 -13.84 15.11
N ASP A 493 -30.23 -15.04 15.16
CA ASP A 493 -30.71 -16.21 14.40
C ASP A 493 -30.66 -16.06 12.87
N GLN A 494 -30.14 -14.92 12.37
CA GLN A 494 -29.96 -14.69 10.96
C GLN A 494 -28.60 -15.22 10.51
N HIS A 495 -28.58 -15.71 9.28
CA HIS A 495 -27.39 -16.19 8.58
C HIS A 495 -27.22 -15.47 7.24
N PRO A 496 -26.00 -15.42 6.69
CA PRO A 496 -25.74 -14.88 5.36
C PRO A 496 -26.70 -15.44 4.29
N ASN A 497 -27.35 -14.57 3.54
CA ASN A 497 -28.28 -14.95 2.46
C ASN A 497 -27.67 -14.58 1.11
N THR A 498 -27.39 -15.57 0.26
CA THR A 498 -26.76 -15.38 -1.06
C THR A 498 -27.74 -14.96 -2.17
N VAL A 499 -29.04 -14.88 -1.90
CA VAL A 499 -30.09 -14.62 -2.89
C VAL A 499 -30.55 -13.15 -2.84
N VAL A 500 -30.93 -12.65 -1.66
CA VAL A 500 -31.39 -11.27 -1.46
C VAL A 500 -30.89 -10.74 -0.12
N ALA A 501 -30.33 -9.53 -0.13
CA ALA A 501 -29.92 -8.83 1.08
C ALA A 501 -31.13 -8.57 1.99
N GLN A 502 -30.99 -8.91 3.26
CA GLN A 502 -32.02 -8.72 4.27
C GLN A 502 -31.68 -7.53 5.17
N LYS A 503 -32.70 -6.91 5.76
CA LYS A 503 -32.48 -5.84 6.73
C LYS A 503 -31.83 -6.41 7.99
N GLY A 504 -30.86 -5.68 8.54
CA GLY A 504 -30.20 -6.02 9.79
C GLY A 504 -30.74 -5.24 10.99
N VAL A 505 -29.93 -5.20 12.05
CA VAL A 505 -30.13 -4.37 13.24
C VAL A 505 -29.01 -3.32 13.33
N ASP A 506 -29.36 -2.15 13.86
CA ASP A 506 -28.45 -0.99 13.86
C ASP A 506 -27.40 -1.03 14.97
N THR A 507 -27.62 -1.86 15.98
CA THR A 507 -26.79 -2.01 17.18
C THR A 507 -26.44 -3.48 17.36
N LEU A 508 -25.43 -3.78 18.16
CA LEU A 508 -25.14 -5.18 18.51
C LEU A 508 -26.26 -5.81 19.35
N TYR A 509 -27.07 -5.00 20.04
CA TYR A 509 -28.28 -5.48 20.71
C TYR A 509 -29.24 -6.14 19.71
N ASN A 510 -29.63 -7.40 19.98
CA ASN A 510 -30.39 -8.29 19.08
C ASN A 510 -29.66 -8.72 17.79
N SER A 511 -28.35 -8.56 17.69
CA SER A 511 -27.54 -9.13 16.61
C SER A 511 -27.13 -10.59 16.88
N ASN A 512 -26.60 -11.28 15.88
CA ASN A 512 -25.99 -12.61 16.03
C ASN A 512 -24.54 -12.57 16.55
N ALA A 513 -24.06 -11.43 17.04
CA ALA A 513 -22.68 -11.27 17.50
C ALA A 513 -22.39 -12.07 18.78
N THR A 514 -21.10 -12.23 19.04
CA THR A 514 -20.56 -12.71 20.33
C THR A 514 -19.66 -11.64 20.92
N VAL A 515 -19.92 -11.23 22.15
CA VAL A 515 -19.12 -10.25 22.90
C VAL A 515 -18.75 -10.83 24.25
N LEU A 516 -17.51 -10.64 24.67
CA LEU A 516 -17.08 -10.87 26.04
C LEU A 516 -16.37 -9.62 26.56
N MET A 517 -16.92 -9.04 27.63
CA MET A 517 -16.28 -7.93 28.33
C MET A 517 -15.05 -8.41 29.10
N SER A 518 -14.13 -7.50 29.40
CA SER A 518 -12.96 -7.80 30.24
C SER A 518 -13.35 -8.02 31.69
N LYS A 519 -12.47 -8.68 32.46
CA LYS A 519 -12.74 -9.00 33.88
C LYS A 519 -13.00 -7.77 34.75
N ASN A 520 -12.35 -6.65 34.46
CA ASN A 520 -12.56 -5.39 35.17
C ASN A 520 -13.92 -4.74 34.86
N GLN A 521 -14.62 -5.21 33.83
CA GLN A 521 -15.97 -4.76 33.44
C GLN A 521 -16.98 -5.93 33.50
N GLY A 522 -16.89 -6.78 34.53
CA GLY A 522 -17.88 -7.83 34.84
C GLY A 522 -17.64 -9.19 34.16
N ALA A 523 -16.82 -9.27 33.11
CA ALA A 523 -16.67 -10.48 32.30
C ALA A 523 -17.99 -11.02 31.70
N ASP A 524 -18.96 -10.14 31.50
CA ASP A 524 -20.26 -10.50 30.94
C ASP A 524 -20.16 -10.91 29.47
N LYS A 525 -20.97 -11.92 29.10
CA LYS A 525 -21.01 -12.47 27.74
C LYS A 525 -22.36 -12.20 27.08
N TYR A 526 -22.31 -11.73 25.84
CA TYR A 526 -23.45 -11.73 24.91
C TYR A 526 -23.17 -12.74 23.79
N GLU A 527 -24.17 -13.54 23.42
CA GLU A 527 -24.04 -14.52 22.34
C GLU A 527 -25.37 -14.71 21.63
N ASN A 528 -25.40 -14.41 20.33
CA ASN A 528 -26.55 -14.60 19.44
C ASN A 528 -27.88 -14.15 20.06
N GLY A 529 -27.99 -12.88 20.43
CA GLY A 529 -29.23 -12.34 21.01
C GLY A 529 -29.46 -12.61 22.50
N THR A 530 -28.58 -13.39 23.16
CA THR A 530 -28.75 -13.79 24.56
C THR A 530 -27.94 -12.90 25.50
N MET A 531 -28.62 -12.26 26.46
CA MET A 531 -28.03 -11.50 27.56
C MET A 531 -27.76 -12.39 28.78
N PRO A 532 -26.80 -12.04 29.66
CA PRO A 532 -26.66 -12.69 30.95
C PRO A 532 -27.93 -12.51 31.80
N THR A 533 -28.26 -13.53 32.60
CA THR A 533 -29.54 -13.64 33.33
C THR A 533 -29.73 -12.58 34.43
N GLU A 534 -28.65 -11.97 34.92
CA GLU A 534 -28.67 -10.91 35.94
C GLU A 534 -28.44 -9.52 35.31
N VAL A 535 -29.48 -8.99 34.67
CA VAL A 535 -29.46 -7.72 33.89
C VAL A 535 -28.94 -6.51 34.67
N GLN A 536 -29.03 -6.51 36.02
CA GLN A 536 -28.59 -5.39 36.85
C GLN A 536 -27.05 -5.27 36.99
N GLN A 537 -26.27 -6.31 36.67
CA GLN A 537 -24.81 -6.31 36.82
C GLN A 537 -24.06 -6.00 35.50
N ALA A 538 -24.70 -6.17 34.34
CA ALA A 538 -24.04 -6.07 33.03
C ALA A 538 -24.08 -4.66 32.40
N GLN A 539 -23.87 -3.60 33.19
CA GLN A 539 -24.00 -2.20 32.72
C GLN A 539 -23.06 -1.87 31.54
N HIS A 540 -21.79 -2.27 31.62
CA HIS A 540 -20.82 -2.04 30.55
C HIS A 540 -21.14 -2.83 29.28
N LEU A 541 -21.57 -4.09 29.41
CA LEU A 541 -22.03 -4.88 28.27
C LEU A 541 -23.25 -4.25 27.61
N ASN A 542 -24.24 -3.80 28.40
CA ASN A 542 -25.43 -3.15 27.86
C ASN A 542 -25.09 -1.84 27.14
N SER A 543 -24.22 -1.00 27.71
CA SER A 543 -23.72 0.20 27.03
C SER A 543 -23.01 -0.15 25.71
N PHE A 544 -22.09 -1.11 25.74
CA PHE A 544 -21.38 -1.56 24.53
C PHE A 544 -22.34 -2.04 23.44
N LEU A 545 -23.30 -2.90 23.78
CA LEU A 545 -24.24 -3.47 22.80
C LEU A 545 -25.15 -2.43 22.16
N ASN A 546 -25.49 -1.35 22.87
CA ASN A 546 -26.38 -0.30 22.38
C ASN A 546 -25.63 0.82 21.63
N ASN A 547 -24.36 1.07 21.96
CA ASN A 547 -23.64 2.25 21.46
C ASN A 547 -22.52 1.91 20.46
N PHE A 548 -21.85 0.76 20.57
CA PHE A 548 -20.75 0.41 19.66
C PHE A 548 -21.24 0.35 18.20
N ASN A 549 -20.55 1.05 17.31
CA ASN A 549 -20.97 1.13 15.91
C ASN A 549 -19.79 1.38 14.94
N LEU A 550 -19.83 0.79 13.74
CA LEU A 550 -18.78 0.96 12.71
C LEU A 550 -19.11 2.05 11.67
N TRP A 551 -20.34 2.56 11.67
CA TRP A 551 -20.91 3.38 10.60
C TRP A 551 -21.43 4.76 11.03
N ARG A 552 -21.52 5.04 12.32
CA ARG A 552 -22.05 6.29 12.87
C ARG A 552 -21.01 7.19 13.58
N PRO A 553 -19.94 6.64 14.20
CA PRO A 553 -19.01 7.47 14.96
C PRO A 553 -18.24 8.50 14.13
N GLN A 554 -17.75 9.55 14.80
CA GLN A 554 -16.73 10.45 14.27
C GLN A 554 -15.34 9.80 14.32
N ARG A 555 -15.07 9.05 15.39
CA ARG A 555 -13.79 8.38 15.66
C ARG A 555 -14.03 7.09 16.43
N MET A 556 -13.21 6.09 16.13
CA MET A 556 -13.03 4.89 16.95
C MET A 556 -11.54 4.69 17.19
N ALA A 557 -11.17 4.40 18.43
CA ALA A 557 -9.82 4.02 18.77
C ALA A 557 -9.81 2.78 19.67
N MET A 558 -8.81 1.92 19.51
CA MET A 558 -8.65 0.72 20.32
C MET A 558 -7.18 0.29 20.41
N GLY A 559 -6.81 -0.49 21.42
CA GLY A 559 -5.47 -1.08 21.52
C GLY A 559 -4.88 -0.99 22.91
N SER A 560 -3.89 -1.83 23.20
CA SER A 560 -3.26 -1.88 24.53
C SER A 560 -2.59 -0.56 24.96
N LYS A 561 -2.18 0.28 24.00
CA LYS A 561 -1.58 1.61 24.25
C LYS A 561 -2.57 2.77 24.17
N LEU A 562 -3.87 2.51 24.05
CA LEU A 562 -4.87 3.57 23.96
C LEU A 562 -4.81 4.52 25.17
N ASN A 563 -4.63 3.95 26.37
CA ASN A 563 -4.56 4.71 27.63
C ASN A 563 -3.31 5.60 27.73
N ASP A 564 -2.29 5.31 26.91
CA ASP A 564 -1.02 6.06 26.86
C ASP A 564 -1.03 7.10 25.73
N SER A 565 -2.09 7.16 24.93
CA SER A 565 -2.19 8.07 23.78
C SER A 565 -2.48 9.50 24.24
N PRO A 566 -1.65 10.50 23.86
CA PRO A 566 -1.89 11.89 24.25
C PRO A 566 -3.17 12.48 23.61
N ASP A 567 -3.62 11.90 22.49
CA ASP A 567 -4.79 12.34 21.73
C ASP A 567 -6.11 11.75 22.23
N VAL A 568 -6.06 10.98 23.32
CA VAL A 568 -7.21 10.31 23.94
C VAL A 568 -7.18 10.52 25.45
N LYS A 569 -8.17 11.24 25.97
CA LYS A 569 -8.33 11.46 27.41
C LYS A 569 -9.46 10.58 27.93
N ILE A 570 -9.09 9.50 28.63
CA ILE A 570 -10.04 8.58 29.28
C ILE A 570 -10.15 8.95 30.75
N ASP A 571 -11.37 9.05 31.25
CA ASP A 571 -11.66 9.34 32.65
C ASP A 571 -11.23 8.17 33.55
N ASP A 572 -10.74 8.47 34.75
CA ASP A 572 -10.20 7.44 35.65
C ASP A 572 -11.25 6.41 36.10
N PHE A 573 -12.53 6.80 36.11
CA PHE A 573 -13.66 5.89 36.34
C PHE A 573 -13.72 4.78 35.28
N ASP A 574 -13.49 5.10 34.01
CA ASP A 574 -13.51 4.14 32.91
C ASP A 574 -12.28 3.23 32.91
N LYS A 575 -11.16 3.70 33.47
CA LYS A 575 -9.92 2.92 33.63
C LYS A 575 -9.99 1.91 34.77
N TYR A 576 -11.02 1.95 35.61
CA TYR A 576 -10.97 1.30 36.91
C TYR A 576 -10.65 -0.19 36.82
N HIS A 577 -9.55 -0.56 37.49
CA HIS A 577 -9.18 -1.92 37.82
C HIS A 577 -9.36 -2.03 39.33
N PRO A 578 -10.29 -2.83 39.87
CA PRO A 578 -10.31 -3.07 41.31
C PRO A 578 -8.96 -3.70 41.69
N GLU A 579 -8.15 -2.95 42.45
CA GLU A 579 -6.99 -3.52 43.10
C GLU A 579 -7.48 -4.57 44.08
N VAL A 580 -7.33 -5.85 43.73
CA VAL A 580 -7.54 -6.93 44.68
C VAL A 580 -6.35 -6.89 45.63
N GLN A 581 -6.49 -6.16 46.74
CA GLN A 581 -5.65 -6.43 47.89
C GLN A 581 -6.04 -7.80 48.45
N THR A 582 -5.17 -8.79 48.26
CA THR A 582 -5.27 -10.03 49.00
C THR A 582 -4.99 -9.70 50.47
N ILE A 583 -6.03 -9.63 51.29
CA ILE A 583 -5.87 -9.58 52.74
C ILE A 583 -5.39 -10.97 53.18
N ASP A 584 -4.09 -11.09 53.40
CA ASP A 584 -3.51 -12.15 54.22
C ASP A 584 -4.14 -12.01 55.63
N GLY A 585 -4.86 -13.05 56.05
CA GLY A 585 -5.59 -13.14 57.32
C GLY A 585 -4.76 -13.03 58.60
N THR A 586 -3.50 -12.57 58.53
CA THR A 586 -2.65 -12.30 59.71
C THR A 586 -2.68 -10.85 60.18
N THR A 587 -3.31 -9.92 59.43
CA THR A 587 -3.34 -8.51 59.83
C THR A 587 -4.68 -8.15 60.50
N ARG A 588 -4.67 -7.94 61.82
CA ARG A 588 -5.80 -7.32 62.54
C ARG A 588 -5.81 -5.82 62.23
N GLN A 589 -6.56 -5.40 61.22
CA GLN A 589 -6.97 -4.01 61.10
C GLN A 589 -8.28 -3.79 61.85
N THR A 590 -8.35 -2.71 62.61
CA THR A 590 -9.58 -2.27 63.28
C THR A 590 -10.34 -1.32 62.36
N LEU A 591 -11.67 -1.29 62.48
CA LEU A 591 -12.57 -0.47 61.64
C LEU A 591 -12.24 1.04 61.63
N SER A 592 -11.35 1.52 62.51
CA SER A 592 -10.79 2.88 62.52
C SER A 592 -9.82 3.18 61.38
N ASP A 593 -9.34 2.15 60.68
CA ASP A 593 -8.23 2.26 59.72
C ASP A 593 -8.73 2.48 58.28
N LEU A 594 -10.06 2.62 58.11
CA LEU A 594 -10.73 2.97 56.85
C LEU A 594 -11.33 4.37 57.01
N ASP A 595 -10.66 5.40 56.47
CA ASP A 595 -11.29 6.70 56.25
C ASP A 595 -12.36 6.55 55.16
N ALA A 596 -13.61 6.86 55.52
CA ALA A 596 -14.80 6.75 54.68
C ALA A 596 -14.96 7.93 53.69
#